data_AF-A0A2M8DUR3-F1
#
_entry.id   AF-A0A2M8DUR3-F1
#
_cell.length_a   1.000
_cell.length_b   1.000
_cell.length_c   1.000
_cell.angle_alpha   90.00
_cell.angle_beta   90.00
_cell.angle_gamma   90.00
#
_symmetry.space_group_name_H-M   'P 1'
#
loop_
_entity.id
_entity.type
_entity.pdbx_description
1 polymer ?
#
loop_
_entity_poly.entity_id
_entity_poly.type
_entity_poly.pdbx_seq_one_letter_code
_entity_poly.pdbx_strand_id
1 'polypeptide(L)'
;MAQFDVYLNPNRSTRQAIPYLLDVQADLLDSLTTRVVVPLLRAEIMELSASKLNPKFTINNTVVVVSSAELAGVSIRSLGEKV
;
A
#
# COMPACT_ATOMS: atom_id res chain seq x y z
N MET A 1 3.85 12.98 -6.41
CA MET A 1 4.07 11.60 -5.92
C MET A 1 3.86 10.70 -7.12
N ALA A 2 4.73 9.73 -7.38
CA ALA A 2 4.62 8.93 -8.61
C ALA A 2 3.76 7.68 -8.38
N GLN A 3 3.05 7.24 -9.42
CA GLN A 3 2.39 5.96 -9.46
C GLN A 3 3.39 4.84 -9.10
N PHE A 4 2.95 3.94 -8.24
CA PHE A 4 3.73 2.83 -7.66
C PHE A 4 4.77 3.22 -6.61
N ASP A 5 4.80 4.48 -6.17
CA ASP A 5 5.52 4.83 -4.94
C ASP A 5 4.92 4.11 -3.73
N VAL A 6 5.78 3.64 -2.84
CA VAL A 6 5.39 2.98 -1.60
C VAL A 6 5.64 3.92 -0.42
N TYR A 7 4.66 3.99 0.48
CA TYR A 7 4.72 4.81 1.69
C TYR A 7 4.57 3.96 2.94
N LEU A 8 5.25 4.34 4.02
CA LEU A 8 4.99 3.77 5.34
C LEU A 8 3.55 4.03 5.75
N ASN A 9 2.91 3.05 6.37
CA ASN A 9 1.62 3.26 7.03
C ASN A 9 1.85 3.95 8.40
N PRO A 10 1.44 5.22 8.58
CA PRO A 10 1.66 5.93 9.83
C PRO A 10 0.70 5.50 10.93
N ASN A 11 -0.36 4.74 10.65
CA ASN A 11 -1.31 4.30 11.66
C ASN A 11 -0.68 3.24 12.57
N ARG A 12 -0.47 3.57 13.85
CA ARG A 12 0.15 2.66 14.85
C ARG A 12 -0.66 1.38 15.10
N SER A 13 -1.98 1.43 14.99
CA SER A 13 -2.81 0.25 15.27
C SER A 13 -2.76 -0.77 14.14
N THR A 14 -2.56 -0.33 12.88
CA THR A 14 -2.58 -1.23 11.72
C THR A 14 -1.20 -1.49 11.12
N ARG A 15 -0.18 -0.66 11.38
CA ARG A 15 1.16 -0.79 10.75
C ARG A 15 1.87 -2.11 10.98
N GLN A 16 1.55 -2.83 12.06
CA GLN A 16 2.13 -4.16 12.27
C GLN A 16 1.67 -5.12 11.17
N ALA A 17 0.39 -5.07 10.81
CA ALA A 17 -0.21 -5.92 9.79
C ALA A 17 -0.06 -5.37 8.37
N ILE A 18 -0.21 -4.06 8.23
CA ILE A 18 -0.19 -3.31 6.97
C ILE A 18 0.98 -2.34 7.05
N PRO A 19 2.24 -2.77 6.87
CA PRO A 19 3.40 -1.89 7.03
C PRO A 19 3.47 -0.78 5.98
N TYR A 20 2.88 -0.98 4.79
CA TYR A 20 3.00 -0.04 3.69
C TYR A 20 1.68 0.20 2.95
N LEU A 21 1.65 1.33 2.24
CA LEU A 21 0.58 1.74 1.32
C LEU A 21 1.21 2.00 -0.05
N LEU A 22 0.72 1.33 -1.09
CA LEU A 22 1.17 1.48 -2.48
C LEU A 22 0.28 2.50 -3.18
N ASP A 23 0.86 3.58 -3.72
CA ASP A 23 0.14 4.49 -4.62
C ASP A 23 -0.12 3.79 -5.96
N VAL A 24 -1.37 3.71 -6.37
CA VAL A 24 -1.77 3.15 -7.68
C VAL A 24 -2.46 4.18 -8.57
N GLN A 25 -2.60 5.42 -8.09
CA GLN A 25 -3.23 6.50 -8.83
C GLN A 25 -2.36 6.89 -10.03
N ALA A 26 -2.99 7.06 -11.19
CA ALA A 26 -2.30 7.50 -12.38
C ALA A 26 -1.71 8.92 -12.18
N ASP A 27 -0.48 9.14 -12.67
CA ASP A 27 0.26 10.40 -12.54
C ASP A 27 -0.49 11.61 -13.14
N LEU A 28 -1.39 11.38 -14.10
CA LEU A 28 -2.26 12.41 -14.65
C LEU A 28 -3.06 13.16 -13.56
N LEU A 29 -3.33 12.48 -12.43
CA LEU A 29 -4.09 13.00 -11.30
C LEU A 29 -3.19 13.48 -10.14
N ASP A 30 -1.90 13.75 -10.38
CA ASP A 30 -0.94 14.13 -9.34
C ASP A 30 -1.28 15.45 -8.63
N SER A 31 -2.11 16.31 -9.24
CA SER A 31 -2.57 17.57 -8.63
C SER A 31 -3.62 17.40 -7.52
N LEU A 32 -4.22 16.21 -7.38
CA LEU A 32 -5.19 15.94 -6.33
C LEU A 32 -4.52 15.82 -4.96
N THR A 33 -5.24 16.23 -3.91
CA THR A 33 -4.78 16.13 -2.51
C THR A 33 -5.00 14.75 -1.88
N THR A 34 -5.54 13.82 -2.65
CA THR A 34 -5.79 12.42 -2.28
C THR A 34 -5.07 11.47 -3.23
N ARG A 35 -4.79 10.25 -2.74
CA ARG A 35 -4.27 9.13 -3.53
C ARG A 35 -5.16 7.91 -3.39
N VAL A 36 -5.42 7.23 -4.50
CA VAL A 36 -5.86 5.85 -4.49
C VAL A 36 -4.65 4.99 -4.12
N VAL A 37 -4.74 4.33 -2.97
CA VAL A 37 -3.70 3.43 -2.47
C VAL A 37 -4.24 2.01 -2.31
N VAL A 38 -3.33 1.05 -2.38
CA VAL A 38 -3.59 -0.34 -2.03
C VAL A 38 -2.77 -0.71 -0.79
N PRO A 39 -3.39 -1.25 0.28
CA PRO A 39 -2.67 -1.77 1.43
C PRO A 39 -1.72 -2.91 1.06
N LEU A 40 -0.50 -2.87 1.59
CA LEU A 40 0.46 -3.97 1.49
C LEU A 40 0.54 -4.66 2.85
N LEU A 41 -0.01 -5.87 2.92
CA LEU A 41 -0.07 -6.67 4.14
C LEU A 41 1.19 -7.51 4.24
N ARG A 42 1.64 -7.79 5.46
CA ARG A 42 2.66 -8.83 5.67
C ARG A 42 2.14 -10.18 5.16
N ALA A 43 2.99 -10.92 4.45
CA ALA A 43 2.60 -12.22 3.88
C ALA A 43 2.19 -13.23 4.96
N GLU A 44 2.72 -13.11 6.17
CA GLU A 44 2.35 -13.95 7.32
C GLU A 44 0.87 -13.84 7.74
N ILE A 45 0.15 -12.82 7.27
CA ILE A 45 -1.23 -12.52 7.69
C ILE A 45 -2.25 -13.03 6.68
N MET A 46 -1.86 -13.21 5.42
CA MET A 46 -2.74 -13.65 4.34
C MET A 46 -2.41 -15.08 3.93
N GLU A 47 -2.96 -16.05 4.65
CA GLU A 47 -2.75 -17.49 4.41
C GLU A 47 -3.27 -17.94 3.03
N LEU A 48 -4.40 -17.39 2.59
CA LEU A 48 -5.00 -17.66 1.29
C LEU A 48 -5.00 -16.38 0.46
N SER A 49 -4.17 -16.36 -0.58
CA SER A 49 -4.09 -15.26 -1.54
C SER A 49 -4.42 -15.76 -2.94
N ALA A 50 -5.27 -15.03 -3.67
CA ALA A 50 -5.50 -15.29 -5.08
C ALA A 50 -4.33 -14.70 -5.85
N SER A 51 -3.33 -15.50 -6.21
CA SER A 51 -2.01 -15.06 -6.69
C SER A 51 -2.01 -13.96 -7.77
N LYS A 52 -3.00 -13.95 -8.66
CA LYS A 52 -3.17 -12.89 -9.68
C LYS A 52 -3.75 -11.59 -9.13
N LEU A 53 -4.67 -11.67 -8.18
CA LEU A 53 -5.33 -10.52 -7.55
C LEU A 53 -4.49 -9.93 -6.41
N ASN A 54 -3.72 -10.80 -5.74
CA ASN A 54 -2.92 -10.51 -4.56
C ASN A 54 -1.45 -10.86 -4.85
N PRO A 55 -0.78 -10.15 -5.78
CA PRO A 55 0.63 -10.38 -6.05
C PRO A 55 1.46 -10.19 -4.78
N LYS A 56 2.54 -10.98 -4.68
CA LYS A 56 3.46 -11.00 -3.54
C LYS A 56 4.84 -10.53 -3.98
N PHE A 57 5.46 -9.64 -3.23
CA PHE A 57 6.82 -9.15 -3.50
C PHE A 57 7.50 -8.70 -2.20
N THR A 58 8.75 -8.24 -2.29
CA THR A 58 9.56 -7.85 -1.12
C THR A 58 9.87 -6.36 -1.15
N ILE A 59 9.69 -5.69 -0.01
CA ILE A 59 10.14 -4.31 0.24
C ILE A 59 10.98 -4.33 1.53
N ASN A 60 12.21 -3.81 1.50
CA ASN A 60 13.10 -3.74 2.67
C ASN A 60 13.11 -5.04 3.51
N ASN A 61 13.35 -6.16 2.84
CA ASN A 61 13.38 -7.51 3.42
C ASN A 61 12.06 -7.99 4.07
N THR A 62 10.96 -7.27 3.87
CA THR A 62 9.61 -7.68 4.28
C THR A 62 8.84 -8.21 3.08
N VAL A 63 8.39 -9.45 3.15
CA VAL A 63 7.52 -10.03 2.13
C VAL A 63 6.10 -9.54 2.37
N VAL A 64 5.52 -8.91 1.35
CA VAL A 64 4.18 -8.34 1.42
C VAL A 64 3.28 -8.88 0.31
N VAL A 65 1.99 -8.82 0.58
CA VAL A 65 0.92 -9.20 -0.33
C VAL A 65 0.03 -7.98 -0.57
N VAL A 66 -0.28 -7.72 -1.83
CA VAL A 66 -1.19 -6.65 -2.23
C VAL A 66 -2.62 -7.03 -1.85
N SER A 67 -3.28 -6.21 -1.03
CA SER A 67 -4.71 -6.39 -0.71
C SER A 67 -5.58 -5.53 -1.63
N SER A 68 -5.68 -5.96 -2.89
CA SER A 68 -6.42 -5.22 -3.93
C SER A 68 -7.87 -4.94 -3.56
N ALA A 69 -8.52 -5.81 -2.78
CA ALA A 69 -9.90 -5.62 -2.34
C ALA A 69 -10.07 -4.48 -1.33
N GLU A 70 -8.98 -4.06 -0.68
CA GLU A 70 -8.96 -3.00 0.34
C GLU A 70 -8.44 -1.66 -0.21
N LEU A 71 -8.45 -1.49 -1.54
CA LEU A 71 -8.04 -0.23 -2.17
C LEU A 71 -8.91 0.93 -1.68
N ALA A 72 -8.29 2.08 -1.43
CA ALA A 72 -8.97 3.22 -0.83
C ALA A 72 -8.39 4.56 -1.29
N GLY A 73 -9.23 5.60 -1.30
CA GLY A 73 -8.78 6.98 -1.40
C GLY A 73 -8.33 7.50 -0.03
N VAL A 74 -7.09 7.99 0.07
CA VAL A 74 -6.54 8.56 1.31
C VAL A 74 -6.00 9.96 1.07
N SER A 75 -6.04 10.83 2.08
CA SER A 75 -5.35 12.13 2.00
C SER A 75 -3.83 11.92 1.95
N ILE A 76 -3.12 12.74 1.16
CA ILE A 76 -1.65 12.76 1.16
C ILE A 76 -1.08 13.00 2.57
N ARG A 77 -1.80 13.76 3.41
CA ARG A 77 -1.41 14.03 4.80
C ARG A 77 -1.47 12.79 5.71
N SER A 78 -2.15 11.73 5.26
CA SER A 78 -2.28 10.46 5.98
C SER A 78 -1.23 9.42 5.56
N LEU A 79 -0.31 9.78 4.65
CA LEU A 79 0.78 8.92 4.21
C LEU A 79 2.04 9.20 5.03
N GLY A 80 2.80 8.14 5.32
CA GLY A 80 4.09 8.24 5.98
C GLY A 80 5.22 8.60 5.01
N GLU A 81 6.46 8.34 5.42
CA GLU A 81 7.62 8.53 4.56
C GLU A 81 7.59 7.56 3.38
N LYS A 82 8.10 8.01 2.23
CA LYS A 82 8.32 7.17 1.06
C LYS A 82 9.46 6.18 1.36
N VAL A 83 9.28 4.94 0.90
CA VAL A 83 10.22 3.82 1.08
C VAL A 83 10.96 3.52 -0.20
#